data_AF-A0A7Y3K2I7-F1
#
_entry.id   AF-A0A7Y3K2I7-F1
#
_cell.length_a   1.000
_cell.length_b   1.000
_cell.length_c   1.000
_cell.angle_alpha   90.00
_cell.angle_beta   90.00
_cell.angle_gamma   90.00
#
_symmetry.space_group_name_H-M   'P 1'
#
loop_
_entity.id
_entity.type
_entity.pdbx_description
1 polymer ?
#
loop_
_entity_poly.entity_id
_entity_poly.type
_entity_poly.pdbx_seq_one_letter_code
_entity_poly.pdbx_strand_id
1 'polypeptide(L)'
;NEALPAEALIRAYNVDNPHDVVNRLLRINEKHVSIMHLPSRLLAGGSLVIDVRSKNPGHWIKLTQDSVQIVQPSSPFIVNMAKSELVIFCEVVLLVVIGVVSGARLGWPVAMLTTLTCYILGNLFHFVTQLAQSGGLEITSYYTNMRLKGVWYYEVGSFLTAILVRVLNMLVHLMPDFRRFDPLTFIKISRNMPWQVLAADIGWTLACVLPAIAIGYLLLRKQELA
;
A
#
# COMPACT_ATOMS: atom_id res chain seq x y z
N ASN A 1 25.67 30.26 5.76
CA ASN A 1 26.25 29.03 6.32
C ASN A 1 26.08 27.90 5.34
N GLU A 2 27.03 27.76 4.42
CA GLU A 2 27.14 26.56 3.60
C GLU A 2 27.63 25.43 4.50
N ALA A 3 26.85 24.35 4.59
CA ALA A 3 27.23 23.18 5.38
C ALA A 3 28.47 22.55 4.75
N LEU A 4 29.59 22.61 5.47
CA LEU A 4 30.82 21.95 5.05
C LEU A 4 30.56 20.43 5.00
N PRO A 5 30.94 19.74 3.91
CA PRO A 5 30.65 18.31 3.77
C PRO A 5 31.36 17.52 4.87
N ALA A 6 30.61 16.68 5.56
CA ALA A 6 31.12 15.85 6.65
C ALA A 6 31.66 14.53 6.11
N GLU A 7 32.85 14.14 6.53
CA GLU A 7 33.36 12.80 6.28
C GLU A 7 32.77 11.82 7.30
N ALA A 8 32.07 10.80 6.82
CA ALA A 8 31.57 9.72 7.65
C ALA A 8 32.35 8.42 7.37
N LEU A 9 32.73 7.74 8.44
CA LEU A 9 33.22 6.37 8.40
C LEU A 9 32.00 5.45 8.54
N ILE A 10 31.70 4.72 7.47
CA ILE A 10 30.63 3.71 7.46
C ILE A 10 31.29 2.33 7.61
N ARG A 11 30.89 1.61 8.64
CA ARG A 11 31.35 0.25 8.93
C ARG A 11 30.15 -0.69 8.89
N ALA A 12 30.14 -1.60 7.92
CA ALA A 12 29.13 -2.64 7.79
C ALA A 12 29.73 -3.99 8.16
N TYR A 13 29.07 -4.74 9.03
CA TYR A 13 29.49 -6.08 9.42
C TYR A 13 28.29 -6.96 9.76
N ASN A 14 28.48 -8.27 9.63
CA ASN A 14 27.49 -9.26 10.03
C ASN A 14 27.70 -9.61 11.52
N VAL A 15 26.63 -9.65 12.32
CA VAL A 15 26.69 -9.99 13.75
C VAL A 15 27.23 -11.40 13.97
N ASP A 16 26.85 -12.34 13.11
CA ASP A 16 27.22 -13.76 13.22
C ASP A 16 28.64 -14.04 12.71
N ASN A 17 29.21 -13.13 11.91
CA ASN A 17 30.61 -13.18 11.48
C ASN A 17 31.26 -11.78 11.53
N PRO A 18 31.72 -11.34 12.72
CA PRO A 18 32.25 -10.00 12.93
C PRO A 18 33.60 -9.74 12.26
N HIS A 19 34.21 -10.76 11.63
CA HIS A 19 35.47 -10.62 10.89
C HIS A 19 35.25 -10.15 9.45
N ASP A 20 34.05 -10.33 8.89
CA ASP A 20 33.71 -9.77 7.57
C ASP A 20 33.21 -8.33 7.74
N VAL A 21 34.17 -7.41 7.73
CA VAL A 21 33.93 -5.97 7.92
C VAL A 21 34.23 -5.23 6.63
N VAL A 22 33.26 -4.44 6.17
CA VAL A 22 33.45 -3.48 5.09
C VAL A 22 33.48 -2.08 5.68
N ASN A 23 34.66 -1.47 5.65
CA ASN A 23 34.88 -0.09 6.08
C ASN A 23 35.01 0.80 4.84
N ARG A 24 34.19 1.84 4.74
CA ARG A 24 34.31 2.83 3.67
C ARG A 24 34.17 4.24 4.23
N LEU A 25 35.11 5.10 3.84
CA LEU A 25 35.00 6.53 4.05
C LEU A 25 34.10 7.10 2.97
N LEU A 26 33.07 7.82 3.38
CA LEU A 26 32.09 8.38 2.49
C LEU A 26 31.83 9.84 2.85
N ARG A 27 31.90 10.71 1.85
CA ARG A 27 31.66 12.13 2.02
C ARG A 27 30.15 12.34 1.99
N ILE A 28 29.56 12.56 3.17
CA ILE A 28 28.13 12.81 3.29
C ILE A 28 27.90 14.31 3.09
N ASN A 29 27.16 14.64 2.05
CA ASN A 29 26.70 16.00 1.81
C ASN A 29 25.26 16.16 2.30
N GLU A 30 24.95 17.32 2.86
CA GLU A 30 23.57 17.60 3.26
C GLU A 30 22.68 17.56 2.01
N LYS A 31 21.51 16.90 2.12
CA LYS A 31 20.51 16.76 1.05
C LYS A 31 20.89 15.86 -0.14
N HIS A 32 22.02 15.15 -0.10
CA HIS A 32 22.39 14.19 -1.14
C HIS A 32 22.39 12.76 -0.60
N VAL A 33 21.74 11.86 -1.34
CA VAL A 33 21.74 10.43 -1.02
C VAL A 33 23.10 9.83 -1.37
N SER A 34 23.71 9.22 -0.36
CA SER A 34 25.00 8.55 -0.48
C SER A 34 24.79 7.05 -0.68
N ILE A 35 25.34 6.48 -1.75
CA ILE A 35 25.15 5.07 -2.10
C ILE A 35 26.43 4.29 -1.82
N MET A 36 26.30 3.19 -1.09
CA MET A 36 27.39 2.24 -0.82
C MET A 36 26.97 0.85 -1.25
N HIS A 37 27.76 0.22 -2.13
CA HIS A 37 27.56 -1.17 -2.50
C HIS A 37 28.08 -2.08 -1.38
N LEU A 38 27.20 -2.92 -0.86
CA LEU A 38 27.52 -3.95 0.12
C LEU A 38 27.65 -5.29 -0.61
N PRO A 39 28.69 -6.08 -0.33
CA PRO A 39 28.82 -7.41 -0.89
C PRO A 39 27.75 -8.34 -0.32
N SER A 40 27.15 -9.18 -1.17
CA SER A 40 26.04 -10.08 -0.81
C SER A 40 26.37 -11.08 0.30
N ARG A 41 27.65 -11.39 0.50
CA ARG A 41 28.14 -12.23 1.60
C ARG A 41 27.79 -11.71 2.99
N LEU A 42 27.70 -10.39 3.17
CA LEU A 42 27.29 -9.78 4.44
C LEU A 42 25.80 -10.00 4.75
N LEU A 43 25.00 -10.20 3.71
CA LEU A 43 23.54 -10.37 3.79
C LEU A 43 23.12 -11.84 3.92
N ALA A 44 24.05 -12.79 3.80
CA ALA A 44 23.73 -14.22 3.71
C ALA A 44 23.47 -14.92 5.05
N GLY A 45 23.79 -14.28 6.20
CA GLY A 45 23.98 -15.00 7.46
C GLY A 45 23.16 -14.54 8.67
N GLY A 46 22.49 -13.38 8.64
CA GLY A 46 21.73 -12.90 9.80
C GLY A 46 21.65 -11.37 9.91
N SER A 47 21.82 -10.84 11.13
CA SER A 47 21.62 -9.42 11.41
C SER A 47 22.79 -8.58 10.88
N LEU A 48 22.49 -7.60 10.03
CA LEU A 48 23.48 -6.63 9.52
C LEU A 48 23.51 -5.41 10.44
N VAL A 49 24.69 -5.04 10.92
CA VAL A 49 24.91 -3.79 11.66
C VAL A 49 25.67 -2.80 10.79
N ILE A 50 25.14 -1.58 10.71
CA ILE A 50 25.73 -0.45 10.00
C ILE A 50 26.08 0.62 11.02
N ASP A 51 27.36 0.72 11.33
CA ASP A 51 27.91 1.76 12.19
C ASP A 51 28.28 2.97 11.34
N VAL A 52 27.68 4.12 11.64
CA VAL A 52 28.01 5.40 10.99
C VAL A 52 28.68 6.31 12.01
N ARG A 53 29.92 6.70 11.76
CA ARG A 53 30.70 7.59 12.66
C ARG A 53 31.15 8.83 11.92
N SER A 54 30.98 10.01 12.54
CA SER A 54 31.57 11.25 12.02
C SER A 54 33.07 11.25 12.27
N LYS A 55 33.88 11.57 11.25
CA LYS A 55 35.33 11.72 11.37
C LYS A 55 35.72 13.17 11.73
N ASN A 56 34.89 14.14 11.36
CA ASN A 56 35.18 15.55 11.58
C ASN A 56 34.79 15.98 13.01
N PRO A 57 35.73 16.51 13.80
CA PRO A 57 35.43 16.98 15.15
C PRO A 57 34.45 18.14 15.10
N GLY A 58 33.40 18.10 15.92
CA GLY A 58 32.33 19.10 15.97
C GLY A 58 31.18 18.89 14.98
N HIS A 59 31.25 17.89 14.09
CA HIS A 59 30.14 17.53 13.20
C HIS A 59 29.36 16.34 13.74
N TRP A 60 28.03 16.47 13.81
CA TRP A 60 27.12 15.41 14.25
C TRP A 60 26.30 14.90 13.06
N ILE A 61 26.18 13.58 12.95
CA ILE A 61 25.33 12.94 11.95
C ILE A 61 24.07 12.48 12.66
N LYS A 62 22.92 13.07 12.31
CA LYS A 62 21.62 12.64 12.81
C LYS A 62 21.02 11.65 11.82
N LEU A 63 20.74 10.43 12.29
CA LEU A 63 20.03 9.41 11.54
C LEU A 63 18.61 9.27 12.09
N THR A 64 17.62 9.29 11.20
CA THR A 64 16.25 8.86 11.49
C THR A 64 16.04 7.44 10.99
N GLN A 65 14.94 6.79 11.38
CA GLN A 65 14.61 5.42 10.95
C GLN A 65 14.59 5.27 9.42
N ASP A 66 14.19 6.31 8.70
CA ASP A 66 14.14 6.29 7.22
C ASP A 66 15.45 6.72 6.54
N SER A 67 16.48 7.13 7.31
CA SER A 67 17.73 7.69 6.75
C SER A 67 18.66 6.63 6.15
N VAL A 68 18.59 5.38 6.63
CA VAL A 68 19.46 4.29 6.17
C VAL A 68 18.58 3.16 5.63
N GLN A 69 18.74 2.85 4.35
CA GLN A 69 17.93 1.83 3.70
C GLN A 69 18.80 0.96 2.81
N ILE A 70 18.56 -0.35 2.86
CA ILE A 70 19.19 -1.31 1.96
C ILE A 70 18.32 -1.39 0.72
N VAL A 71 18.90 -1.07 -0.44
CA VAL A 71 18.17 -1.02 -1.71
C VAL A 71 18.77 -2.03 -2.68
N GLN A 72 17.90 -2.75 -3.40
CA GLN A 72 18.30 -3.68 -4.44
C GLN A 72 18.96 -2.91 -5.61
N PRO A 73 19.95 -3.49 -6.33
CA PRO A 73 20.57 -2.87 -7.48
C PRO A 73 19.57 -2.31 -8.49
N SER A 74 19.95 -1.18 -9.09
CA SER A 74 19.19 -0.48 -10.11
C SER A 74 18.98 -1.38 -11.33
N SER A 75 17.72 -1.68 -11.66
CA SER A 75 17.35 -2.19 -12.98
C SER A 75 17.45 -1.06 -14.02
N PRO A 76 17.57 -1.37 -15.32
CA PRO A 76 17.42 -0.35 -16.36
C PRO A 76 16.11 0.41 -16.20
N PHE A 77 16.16 1.74 -16.38
CA PHE A 77 15.04 2.65 -16.16
C PHE A 77 13.78 2.21 -16.92
N ILE A 78 13.93 1.83 -18.19
CA ILE A 78 12.83 1.42 -19.07
C ILE A 78 12.08 0.21 -18.49
N VAL A 79 12.81 -0.76 -17.92
CA VAL A 79 12.20 -1.95 -17.32
C VAL A 79 11.42 -1.57 -16.07
N ASN A 80 11.95 -0.68 -15.24
CA ASN A 80 11.23 -0.22 -14.06
C ASN A 80 9.97 0.58 -14.42
N MET A 81 10.07 1.43 -15.45
CA MET A 81 8.95 2.19 -15.99
C MET A 81 7.85 1.26 -16.51
N ALA A 82 8.21 0.24 -17.31
CA ALA A 82 7.27 -0.74 -17.85
C ALA A 82 6.56 -1.54 -16.74
N LYS A 83 7.27 -1.92 -15.66
CA LYS A 83 6.64 -2.58 -14.51
C LYS A 83 5.60 -1.69 -13.84
N SER A 84 5.97 -0.43 -13.58
CA SER A 84 5.06 0.54 -12.96
C SER A 84 3.83 0.80 -13.84
N GLU A 85 4.01 0.90 -15.15
CA GLU A 85 2.92 1.05 -16.11
C GLU A 85 1.99 -0.18 -16.14
N LEU A 86 2.55 -1.39 -16.02
CA LEU A 86 1.78 -2.63 -15.91
C LEU A 86 0.92 -2.64 -14.64
N VAL A 87 1.43 -2.16 -13.51
CA VAL A 87 0.64 -2.03 -12.27
C VAL A 87 -0.56 -1.10 -12.46
N ILE A 88 -0.37 0.06 -13.09
CA ILE A 88 -1.47 0.99 -13.41
C ILE A 88 -2.44 0.33 -14.40
N PHE A 89 -1.94 -0.40 -15.39
CA PHE A 89 -2.77 -1.13 -16.33
C PHE A 89 -3.65 -2.17 -15.62
N CYS A 90 -3.10 -2.92 -14.67
CA CYS A 90 -3.84 -3.86 -13.83
C CYS A 90 -4.95 -3.17 -13.01
N GLU A 91 -4.66 -1.99 -12.45
CA GLU A 91 -5.63 -1.17 -11.73
C GLU A 91 -6.80 -0.74 -12.63
N VAL A 92 -6.48 -0.23 -13.84
CA VAL A 92 -7.48 0.22 -14.82
C VAL A 92 -8.32 -0.96 -15.32
N VAL A 93 -7.72 -2.12 -15.59
CA VAL A 93 -8.47 -3.33 -15.97
C VAL A 93 -9.49 -3.71 -14.91
N LEU A 94 -9.08 -3.67 -13.63
CA LEU A 94 -9.98 -3.97 -12.52
C LEU A 94 -11.17 -2.99 -12.47
N LEU A 95 -10.91 -1.69 -12.66
CA LEU A 95 -11.97 -0.67 -12.72
C LEU A 95 -12.92 -0.88 -13.90
N VAL A 96 -12.39 -1.21 -15.08
CA VAL A 96 -13.19 -1.49 -16.28
C VAL A 96 -14.11 -2.69 -16.03
N VAL A 97 -13.58 -3.78 -15.46
CA VAL A 97 -14.39 -4.99 -15.19
C VAL A 97 -15.53 -4.69 -14.21
N ILE A 98 -15.27 -3.94 -13.15
CA ILE A 98 -16.32 -3.49 -12.21
C ILE A 98 -17.37 -2.67 -12.96
N GLY A 99 -16.95 -1.73 -13.81
CA GLY A 99 -17.87 -0.90 -14.59
C GLY A 99 -18.73 -1.68 -15.57
N VAL A 100 -18.15 -2.65 -16.28
CA VAL A 100 -18.88 -3.51 -17.20
C VAL A 100 -19.89 -4.38 -16.45
N VAL A 101 -19.50 -4.99 -15.32
CA VAL A 101 -20.40 -5.82 -14.52
C VAL A 101 -21.54 -5.00 -13.92
N SER A 102 -21.25 -3.80 -13.40
CA SER A 102 -22.27 -2.86 -12.94
C SER A 102 -23.20 -2.43 -14.08
N GLY A 103 -22.65 -2.10 -15.25
CA GLY A 103 -23.39 -1.66 -16.44
C GLY A 103 -24.29 -2.73 -17.07
N ALA A 104 -24.01 -4.02 -16.83
CA ALA A 104 -24.85 -5.11 -17.37
C ALA A 104 -26.28 -5.12 -16.78
N ARG A 105 -26.49 -4.56 -15.59
CA ARG A 105 -27.79 -4.50 -14.90
C ARG A 105 -28.26 -3.08 -14.59
N LEU A 106 -27.31 -2.16 -14.40
CA LEU A 106 -27.58 -0.78 -14.01
C LEU A 106 -27.54 0.11 -15.27
N GLY A 107 -28.42 1.10 -15.35
CA GLY A 107 -28.32 2.11 -16.39
C GLY A 107 -26.97 2.83 -16.35
N TRP A 108 -26.51 3.36 -17.49
CA TRP A 108 -25.20 4.00 -17.64
C TRP A 108 -24.82 5.00 -16.53
N PRO A 109 -25.71 5.91 -16.06
CA PRO A 109 -25.36 6.86 -14.99
C PRO A 109 -25.08 6.17 -13.65
N VAL A 110 -25.85 5.12 -13.32
CA VAL A 110 -25.75 4.41 -12.05
C VAL A 110 -24.50 3.52 -12.03
N ALA A 111 -24.15 2.92 -13.17
CA ALA A 111 -22.91 2.17 -13.33
C ALA A 111 -21.69 3.06 -13.10
N MET A 112 -21.68 4.27 -13.68
CA MET A 112 -20.61 5.26 -13.46
C MET A 112 -20.50 5.71 -12.00
N LEU A 113 -21.63 5.93 -11.32
CA LEU A 113 -21.61 6.31 -9.90
C LEU A 113 -21.08 5.17 -9.04
N THR A 114 -21.42 3.93 -9.40
CA THR A 114 -20.97 2.72 -8.69
C THR A 114 -19.47 2.49 -8.87
N THR A 115 -18.94 2.63 -10.08
CA THR A 115 -17.49 2.52 -10.32
C THR A 115 -16.69 3.61 -9.63
N LEU A 116 -17.17 4.85 -9.68
CA LEU A 116 -16.51 5.97 -9.00
C LEU A 116 -16.50 5.76 -7.49
N THR A 117 -17.64 5.33 -6.93
CA THR A 117 -17.73 4.99 -5.51
C THR A 117 -16.80 3.83 -5.17
N CYS A 118 -16.70 2.83 -6.05
CA CYS A 118 -15.78 1.71 -5.88
C CYS A 118 -14.32 2.16 -5.82
N TYR A 119 -13.92 3.03 -6.73
CA TYR A 119 -12.58 3.59 -6.77
C TYR A 119 -12.25 4.43 -5.53
N ILE A 120 -13.13 5.34 -5.12
CA ILE A 120 -12.90 6.21 -3.95
C ILE A 120 -12.79 5.38 -2.68
N LEU A 121 -13.75 4.47 -2.45
CA LEU A 121 -13.76 3.67 -1.23
C LEU A 121 -12.64 2.63 -1.20
N GLY A 122 -12.25 2.03 -2.33
CA GLY A 122 -11.09 1.12 -2.35
C GLY A 122 -9.77 1.87 -2.15
N ASN A 123 -9.67 3.15 -2.55
CA ASN A 123 -8.57 4.02 -2.13
C ASN A 123 -8.62 4.46 -0.66
N LEU A 124 -9.74 4.24 0.02
CA LEU A 124 -9.92 4.48 1.45
C LEU A 124 -10.10 3.17 2.24
N PHE A 125 -9.73 2.01 1.65
CA PHE A 125 -10.06 0.70 2.18
C PHE A 125 -9.71 0.53 3.66
N HIS A 126 -8.48 0.87 4.06
CA HIS A 126 -8.06 0.78 5.46
C HIS A 126 -8.89 1.65 6.42
N PHE A 127 -9.25 2.87 5.99
CA PHE A 127 -10.12 3.74 6.79
C PHE A 127 -11.51 3.15 6.92
N VAL A 128 -12.05 2.62 5.82
CA VAL A 128 -13.37 1.95 5.78
C VAL A 128 -13.38 0.68 6.63
N THR A 129 -12.34 -0.15 6.57
CA THR A 129 -12.21 -1.35 7.40
C THR A 129 -12.06 -1.01 8.87
N GLN A 130 -11.27 0.02 9.19
CA GLN A 130 -11.15 0.51 10.56
C GLN A 130 -12.50 1.03 11.06
N LEU A 131 -13.21 1.83 10.27
CA LEU A 131 -14.53 2.34 10.63
C LEU A 131 -15.56 1.21 10.83
N ALA A 132 -15.50 0.16 10.00
CA ALA A 132 -16.36 -1.02 10.14
C ALA A 132 -16.04 -1.82 11.41
N GLN A 133 -14.76 -1.94 11.79
CA GLN A 133 -14.30 -2.72 12.94
C GLN A 133 -14.44 -1.95 14.27
N SER A 134 -13.93 -0.72 14.35
CA SER A 134 -13.97 0.11 15.56
C SER A 134 -15.29 0.85 15.72
N GLY A 135 -15.81 1.48 14.66
CA GLY A 135 -17.08 2.21 14.70
C GLY A 135 -18.31 1.29 14.80
N GLY A 136 -18.23 0.06 14.28
CA GLY A 136 -19.35 -0.88 14.26
C GLY A 136 -19.69 -1.53 15.60
N LEU A 137 -18.68 -1.86 16.42
CA LEU A 137 -18.90 -2.49 17.73
C LEU A 137 -18.99 -1.47 18.87
N GLU A 138 -18.22 -0.39 18.83
CA GLU A 138 -18.17 0.57 19.95
C GLU A 138 -19.40 1.48 19.99
N ILE A 139 -19.91 1.93 18.85
CA ILE A 139 -21.06 2.84 18.81
C ILE A 139 -22.35 2.10 19.17
N THR A 140 -22.54 0.88 18.63
CA THR A 140 -23.71 0.05 18.96
C THR A 140 -23.68 -0.41 20.42
N SER A 141 -22.50 -0.75 20.96
CA SER A 141 -22.36 -1.07 22.38
C SER A 141 -22.50 0.16 23.28
N TYR A 142 -22.11 1.36 22.85
CA TYR A 142 -22.34 2.60 23.58
C TYR A 142 -23.84 2.87 23.78
N TYR A 143 -24.65 2.76 22.72
CA TYR A 143 -26.12 2.89 22.81
C TYR A 143 -26.79 1.76 23.61
N THR A 144 -26.18 0.57 23.66
CA THR A 144 -26.74 -0.60 24.37
C THR A 144 -26.35 -0.63 25.85
N ASN A 145 -25.13 -0.19 26.19
CA ASN A 145 -24.58 -0.21 27.54
C ASN A 145 -24.99 1.02 28.37
N MET A 146 -25.15 2.19 27.74
CA MET A 146 -25.91 3.27 28.37
C MET A 146 -27.39 2.91 28.28
N ARG A 147 -28.04 2.70 29.44
CA ARG A 147 -29.49 2.49 29.62
C ARG A 147 -30.35 3.70 29.16
N LEU A 148 -30.10 4.27 27.99
CA LEU A 148 -30.89 5.33 27.37
C LEU A 148 -32.18 4.76 26.72
N LYS A 149 -32.79 3.77 27.36
CA LYS A 149 -34.09 3.22 26.97
C LYS A 149 -35.17 4.25 27.35
N GLY A 150 -35.79 4.89 26.36
CA GLY A 150 -36.98 5.72 26.57
C GLY A 150 -37.10 6.99 25.73
N VAL A 151 -36.10 7.37 24.93
CA VAL A 151 -36.17 8.55 24.05
C VAL A 151 -36.03 8.12 22.59
N TRP A 152 -37.05 8.41 21.78
CA TRP A 152 -37.19 7.95 20.39
C TRP A 152 -36.00 8.31 19.48
N TYR A 153 -35.30 9.41 19.77
CA TYR A 153 -34.14 9.87 19.00
C TYR A 153 -32.98 8.86 19.02
N TYR A 154 -32.72 8.20 20.16
CA TYR A 154 -31.62 7.23 20.28
C TYR A 154 -31.95 5.87 19.65
N GLU A 155 -33.23 5.50 19.60
CA GLU A 155 -33.70 4.26 18.97
C GLU A 155 -33.57 4.33 17.44
N VAL A 156 -33.95 5.47 16.84
CA VAL A 156 -33.74 5.72 15.41
C VAL A 156 -32.25 5.83 15.08
N GLY A 157 -31.46 6.51 15.92
CA GLY A 157 -30.02 6.65 15.73
C GLY A 157 -29.27 5.30 15.75
N SER A 158 -29.60 4.43 16.71
CA SER A 158 -28.99 3.10 16.81
C SER A 158 -29.39 2.18 15.65
N PHE A 159 -30.63 2.25 15.16
CA PHE A 159 -31.09 1.53 13.97
C PHE A 159 -30.35 1.97 12.69
N LEU A 160 -30.28 3.28 12.44
CA LEU A 160 -29.57 3.84 11.29
C LEU A 160 -28.07 3.48 11.32
N THR A 161 -27.45 3.56 12.49
CA THR A 161 -26.04 3.19 12.68
C THR A 161 -25.84 1.69 12.41
N ALA A 162 -26.73 0.83 12.90
CA ALA A 162 -26.66 -0.61 12.65
C ALA A 162 -26.76 -0.96 11.16
N ILE A 163 -27.64 -0.28 10.42
CA ILE A 163 -27.75 -0.43 8.96
C ILE A 163 -26.47 0.04 8.28
N LEU A 164 -25.98 1.23 8.64
CA LEU A 164 -24.79 1.82 8.02
C LEU A 164 -23.57 0.92 8.20
N VAL A 165 -23.35 0.42 9.41
CA VAL A 165 -22.25 -0.52 9.72
C VAL A 165 -22.41 -1.82 8.94
N ARG A 166 -23.64 -2.33 8.79
CA ARG A 166 -23.91 -3.55 8.02
C ARG A 166 -23.61 -3.38 6.54
N VAL A 167 -24.02 -2.25 5.95
CA VAL A 167 -23.70 -1.89 4.56
C VAL A 167 -22.19 -1.71 4.40
N LEU A 168 -21.53 -1.02 5.33
CA LEU A 168 -20.09 -0.82 5.31
C LEU A 168 -19.33 -2.15 5.37
N ASN A 169 -19.74 -3.06 6.25
CA ASN A 169 -19.13 -4.38 6.38
C ASN A 169 -19.34 -5.24 5.12
N MET A 170 -20.50 -5.13 4.47
CA MET A 170 -20.75 -5.77 3.17
C MET A 170 -19.82 -5.21 2.09
N LEU A 171 -19.67 -3.87 2.04
CA LEU A 171 -18.78 -3.19 1.10
C LEU A 171 -17.32 -3.61 1.31
N VAL A 172 -16.83 -3.70 2.54
CA VAL A 172 -15.45 -4.16 2.83
C VAL A 172 -15.15 -5.55 2.23
N HIS A 173 -16.13 -6.45 2.22
CA HIS A 173 -15.93 -7.79 1.65
C HIS A 173 -16.07 -7.84 0.13
N LEU A 174 -16.83 -6.92 -0.46
CA LEU A 174 -17.08 -6.87 -1.90
C LEU A 174 -16.01 -6.07 -2.65
N MET A 175 -15.41 -5.09 -1.99
CA MET A 175 -14.58 -4.09 -2.64
C MET A 175 -13.10 -4.50 -2.69
N PRO A 176 -12.46 -4.39 -3.87
CA PRO A 176 -11.04 -4.61 -3.97
C PRO A 176 -10.26 -3.43 -3.37
N ASP A 177 -9.13 -3.75 -2.74
CA ASP A 177 -8.19 -2.76 -2.23
C ASP A 177 -7.33 -2.19 -3.38
N PHE A 178 -7.65 -0.97 -3.81
CA PHE A 178 -6.93 -0.26 -4.89
C PHE A 178 -5.57 0.30 -4.42
N ARG A 179 -5.35 0.46 -3.11
CA ARG A 179 -4.08 1.01 -2.59
C ARG A 179 -2.86 0.13 -2.87
N ARG A 180 -3.08 -1.16 -3.13
CA ARG A 180 -2.01 -2.08 -3.49
C ARG A 180 -1.31 -1.66 -4.80
N PHE A 181 -2.05 -1.03 -5.70
CA PHE A 181 -1.55 -0.57 -6.99
C PHE A 181 -0.91 0.83 -6.91
N ASP A 182 -0.01 1.09 -5.94
CA ASP A 182 0.72 2.37 -5.84
C ASP A 182 2.19 2.28 -6.34
N PRO A 183 2.44 2.41 -7.66
CA PRO A 183 3.79 2.41 -8.21
C PRO A 183 4.57 3.69 -7.89
N LEU A 184 3.92 4.75 -7.41
CA LEU A 184 4.57 6.04 -7.15
C LEU A 184 5.59 5.93 -6.01
N THR A 185 5.37 5.02 -5.07
CA THR A 185 6.32 4.71 -3.99
C THR A 185 7.68 4.28 -4.53
N PHE A 186 7.72 3.54 -5.64
CA PHE A 186 8.95 3.06 -6.26
C PHE A 186 9.56 4.08 -7.22
N ILE A 187 8.72 4.84 -7.93
CA ILE A 187 9.18 5.88 -8.88
C ILE A 187 9.81 7.07 -8.14
N LYS A 188 9.16 7.58 -7.08
CA LYS A 188 9.63 8.77 -6.35
C LYS A 188 10.99 8.57 -5.69
N ILE A 189 11.30 7.33 -5.29
CA ILE A 189 12.56 6.97 -4.62
C ILE A 189 13.60 6.48 -5.65
N SER A 190 13.29 6.52 -6.96
CA SER A 190 14.12 5.93 -8.03
C SER A 190 14.53 4.48 -7.72
N ARG A 191 13.63 3.73 -7.11
CA ARG A 191 13.86 2.37 -6.64
C ARG A 191 13.38 1.38 -7.68
N ASN A 192 14.13 0.29 -7.85
CA ASN A 192 13.70 -0.85 -8.65
C ASN A 192 12.52 -1.55 -7.96
N MET A 193 11.39 -1.69 -8.67
CA MET A 193 10.24 -2.45 -8.22
C MET A 193 10.58 -3.96 -8.22
N PRO A 194 10.47 -4.65 -7.06
CA PRO A 194 10.70 -6.08 -6.98
C PRO A 194 9.71 -6.87 -7.85
N TRP A 195 10.18 -7.91 -8.53
CA TRP A 195 9.33 -8.74 -9.40
C TRP A 195 8.21 -9.46 -8.62
N GLN A 196 8.45 -9.73 -7.34
CA GLN A 196 7.49 -10.37 -6.43
C GLN A 196 6.27 -9.47 -6.18
N VAL A 197 6.48 -8.16 -6.07
CA VAL A 197 5.39 -7.18 -5.88
C VAL A 197 4.51 -7.15 -7.13
N LEU A 198 5.13 -7.00 -8.30
CA LEU A 198 4.41 -7.03 -9.57
C LEU A 198 3.61 -8.32 -9.77
N ALA A 199 4.21 -9.48 -9.47
CA ALA A 199 3.53 -10.76 -9.59
C ALA A 199 2.35 -10.89 -8.61
N ALA A 200 2.49 -10.37 -7.40
CA ALA A 200 1.41 -10.33 -6.42
C ALA A 200 0.27 -9.42 -6.88
N ASP A 201 0.57 -8.27 -7.46
CA ASP A 201 -0.42 -7.32 -7.99
C ASP A 201 -1.20 -7.94 -9.16
N ILE A 202 -0.50 -8.57 -10.11
CA ILE A 202 -1.13 -9.29 -11.23
C ILE A 202 -2.00 -10.45 -10.70
N GLY A 203 -1.48 -11.23 -9.75
CA GLY A 203 -2.22 -12.32 -9.14
C GLY A 203 -3.49 -11.86 -8.44
N TRP A 204 -3.43 -10.72 -7.75
CA TRP A 204 -4.57 -10.09 -7.11
C TRP A 204 -5.60 -9.59 -8.13
N THR A 205 -5.16 -8.91 -9.19
CA THR A 205 -6.04 -8.48 -10.29
C THR A 205 -6.77 -9.68 -10.89
N LEU A 206 -6.06 -10.77 -11.21
CA LEU A 206 -6.68 -11.98 -11.77
C LEU A 206 -7.68 -12.61 -10.79
N ALA A 207 -7.34 -12.67 -9.51
CA ALA A 207 -8.23 -13.21 -8.48
C ALA A 207 -9.55 -12.42 -8.36
N CYS A 208 -9.52 -11.10 -8.57
CA CYS A 208 -10.73 -10.28 -8.56
C CYS A 208 -11.48 -10.28 -9.91
N VAL A 209 -10.75 -10.29 -11.02
CA VAL A 209 -11.32 -10.20 -12.38
C VAL A 209 -12.04 -11.49 -12.78
N LEU A 210 -11.48 -12.66 -12.50
CA LEU A 210 -12.09 -13.95 -12.88
C LEU A 210 -13.53 -14.14 -12.33
N PRO A 211 -13.80 -13.98 -11.02
CA PRO A 211 -15.17 -14.10 -10.51
C PRO A 211 -16.08 -12.98 -11.03
N ALA A 212 -15.56 -11.76 -11.22
CA ALA A 212 -16.34 -10.65 -11.75
C ALA A 212 -16.77 -10.91 -13.21
N ILE A 213 -15.89 -11.44 -14.05
CA ILE A 213 -16.22 -11.88 -15.41
C ILE A 213 -17.27 -12.99 -15.38
N ALA A 214 -17.12 -13.99 -14.51
CA ALA A 214 -18.10 -15.07 -14.39
C ALA A 214 -19.50 -14.54 -14.00
N ILE A 215 -19.55 -13.60 -13.06
CA ILE A 215 -20.80 -12.92 -12.68
C ILE A 215 -21.36 -12.13 -13.87
N GLY A 216 -20.54 -11.30 -14.52
CA GLY A 216 -20.94 -10.53 -15.69
C GLY A 216 -21.52 -11.40 -16.81
N TYR A 217 -20.87 -12.53 -17.11
CA TYR A 217 -21.35 -13.49 -18.09
C TYR A 217 -22.73 -14.07 -17.73
N LEU A 218 -22.94 -14.46 -16.45
CA LEU A 218 -24.25 -14.95 -15.99
C LEU A 218 -25.34 -13.87 -16.04
N LEU A 219 -25.00 -12.61 -15.78
CA LEU A 219 -25.94 -11.50 -15.85
C LEU A 219 -26.39 -11.24 -17.29
N LEU A 220 -25.45 -11.25 -18.24
CA LEU A 220 -25.73 -11.07 -19.67
C LEU A 220 -26.50 -12.26 -20.24
N ARG A 221 -26.12 -13.50 -19.92
CA ARG A 221 -26.82 -14.70 -20.40
C ARG A 221 -28.28 -14.76 -19.98
N LYS A 222 -28.63 -14.20 -18.81
CA LYS A 222 -30.03 -14.12 -18.36
C LYS A 222 -30.90 -13.17 -19.19
N GLN A 223 -30.32 -12.21 -19.91
CA GLN A 223 -31.05 -11.33 -20.81
C GLN A 223 -31.37 -11.98 -22.16
N GLU A 224 -30.53 -12.91 -22.64
CA GLU A 224 -30.78 -13.61 -23.91
C GLU A 224 -31.92 -14.65 -23.82
N LEU A 225 -32.35 -15.01 -22.60
CA LEU A 225 -33.35 -16.04 -22.33
C LEU A 225 -34.74 -15.49 -21.97
N ALA A 226 -34.88 -14.18 -21.83
CA ALA A 226 -36.13 -13.49 -21.45
C ALA A 226 -36.65 -12.65 -22.62
#